data_AF-A0A955UPB1-F1
#
_entry.id   AF-A0A955UPB1-F1
#
_cell.length_a   1.000
_cell.length_b   1.000
_cell.length_c   1.000
_cell.angle_alpha   90.00
_cell.angle_beta   90.00
_cell.angle_gamma   90.00
#
_symmetry.space_group_name_H-M   'P 1'
#
loop_
_entity.id
_entity.type
_entity.pdbx_description
1 polymer ?
#
loop_
_entity_poly.entity_id
_entity_poly.type
_entity_poly.pdbx_seq_one_letter_code
_entity_poly.pdbx_strand_id
1 'polypeptide(L)'
;MTAAESQPSPIVLRTLEARARALPLDSQMAECVDLLQSPELVVDDLLASLDQIRDAAARRERPTLLTAGEPEEGAFFYPARELFVQGAGCSFTCLATEVSFGVAGRGASADAGDTAAQTRRSEIDYAAVTCESRPFPVLGFAQREDAESAYPLLLRALTTLIELTRPLRFEVLDREVYRGLLGPAPVFDLALVLWDDDEEAELRRPLCELSRDLAEVLKRALVAEPRFPPILNDFVCLRMNQKRFDGRLRFVWRV
;
A
#
# COMPACT_ATOMS: atom_id res chain seq x y z
N MET A 1 3.47 37.46 -13.54
CA MET A 1 2.57 36.95 -12.49
C MET A 1 2.62 35.44 -12.54
N THR A 2 3.51 34.84 -11.76
CA THR A 2 3.74 33.39 -11.68
C THR A 2 2.63 32.77 -10.83
N ALA A 3 1.83 31.90 -11.44
CA ALA A 3 0.89 31.05 -10.72
C ALA A 3 1.72 30.08 -9.87
N ALA A 4 1.72 30.29 -8.55
CA ALA A 4 2.29 29.35 -7.61
C ALA A 4 1.58 28.00 -7.81
N GLU A 5 2.35 27.01 -8.29
CA GLU A 5 1.92 25.64 -8.41
C GLU A 5 1.48 25.16 -7.03
N SER A 6 0.18 25.12 -6.77
CA SER A 6 -0.37 24.49 -5.57
C SER A 6 -0.19 22.99 -5.73
N GLN A 7 0.99 22.49 -5.37
CA GLN A 7 1.15 21.08 -5.05
C GLN A 7 0.21 20.78 -3.89
N PRO A 8 -0.64 19.74 -3.97
CA PRO A 8 -1.46 19.35 -2.84
C PRO A 8 -0.52 18.98 -1.69
N SER A 9 -0.69 19.62 -0.53
CA SER A 9 0.04 19.23 0.67
C SER A 9 -0.14 17.73 0.92
N PRO A 10 0.93 16.99 1.24
CA PRO A 10 0.80 15.58 1.57
C PRO A 10 -0.16 15.43 2.74
N ILE A 11 -1.05 14.43 2.67
CA ILE A 11 -1.95 14.11 3.77
C ILE A 11 -1.12 13.72 5.02
N VAL A 12 -1.71 13.91 6.20
CA VAL A 12 -1.02 13.71 7.48
C VAL A 12 -0.33 12.35 7.54
N LEU A 13 -1.05 11.30 7.13
CA LEU A 13 -0.53 9.94 7.21
C LEU A 13 0.65 9.67 6.26
N ARG A 14 0.72 10.35 5.11
CA ARG A 14 1.89 10.25 4.20
C ARG A 14 3.14 10.83 4.86
N THR A 15 2.97 11.85 5.69
CA THR A 15 4.09 12.43 6.46
C THR A 15 4.56 11.46 7.55
N LEU A 16 3.62 10.78 8.23
CA LEU A 16 3.94 9.73 9.20
C LEU A 16 4.68 8.55 8.54
N GLU A 17 4.18 8.05 7.41
CA GLU A 17 4.82 6.98 6.63
C GLU A 17 6.24 7.35 6.19
N ALA A 18 6.41 8.54 5.60
CA ALA A 18 7.72 9.01 5.16
C ALA A 18 8.71 9.16 6.32
N ARG A 19 8.24 9.63 7.48
CA ARG A 19 9.05 9.71 8.71
C ARG A 19 9.45 8.31 9.18
N ALA A 20 8.49 7.41 9.36
CA ALA A 20 8.71 6.05 9.85
C ALA A 20 9.71 5.29 8.97
N ARG A 21 9.62 5.44 7.65
CA ARG A 21 10.55 4.82 6.70
C ARG A 21 11.99 5.35 6.84
N ALA A 22 12.15 6.63 7.20
CA ALA A 22 13.47 7.24 7.37
C ALA A 22 14.14 6.88 8.70
N LEU A 23 13.42 6.26 9.64
CA LEU A 23 13.95 5.88 10.94
C LEU A 23 14.83 4.62 10.84
N PRO A 24 15.92 4.53 11.63
CA PRO A 24 16.62 3.28 11.88
C PRO A 24 15.70 2.23 12.53
N LEU A 25 16.04 0.94 12.43
CA LEU A 25 15.21 -0.17 12.92
C LEU A 25 14.83 -0.03 14.41
N ASP A 26 15.76 0.32 15.28
CA ASP A 26 15.50 0.50 16.72
C ASP A 26 14.51 1.64 16.99
N SER A 27 14.59 2.72 16.20
CA SER A 27 13.67 3.85 16.29
C SER A 27 12.29 3.51 15.71
N GLN A 28 12.23 2.70 14.65
CA GLN A 28 10.96 2.13 14.16
C GLN A 28 10.30 1.26 15.24
N MET A 29 11.09 0.46 15.97
CA MET A 29 10.58 -0.34 17.09
C MET A 29 10.00 0.53 18.21
N ALA A 30 10.73 1.56 18.65
CA ALA A 30 10.25 2.47 19.67
C ALA A 30 8.94 3.15 19.24
N GLU A 31 8.89 3.69 18.02
CA GLU A 31 7.70 4.34 17.49
C GLU A 31 6.51 3.36 17.35
N CYS A 32 6.74 2.12 16.90
CA CYS A 32 5.71 1.11 16.81
C CYS A 32 5.14 0.73 18.19
N VAL A 33 5.98 0.70 19.23
CA VAL A 33 5.53 0.49 20.62
C VAL A 33 4.70 1.67 21.12
N ASP A 34 5.13 2.89 20.83
CA ASP A 34 4.37 4.09 21.21
C ASP A 34 2.98 4.10 20.55
N LEU A 35 2.90 3.75 19.26
CA LEU A 35 1.61 3.64 18.55
C LEU A 35 0.75 2.47 19.02
N LEU A 36 1.34 1.38 19.53
CA LEU A 36 0.59 0.29 20.17
C LEU A 36 -0.05 0.74 21.48
N GLN A 37 0.61 1.64 22.22
CA GLN A 37 0.08 2.22 23.45
C GLN A 37 -0.99 3.28 23.19
N SER A 38 -0.90 3.97 22.05
CA SER A 38 -1.82 5.02 21.62
C SER A 38 -2.25 4.86 20.15
N PRO A 39 -3.00 3.79 19.80
CA PRO A 39 -3.42 3.51 18.43
C PRO A 39 -4.38 4.56 17.87
N GLU A 40 -5.09 5.28 18.75
CA GLU A 40 -5.97 6.40 18.41
C GLU A 40 -5.26 7.49 17.61
N LEU A 41 -3.95 7.69 17.81
CA LEU A 41 -3.19 8.69 17.05
C LEU A 41 -3.18 8.39 15.55
N VAL A 42 -2.97 7.12 15.18
CA VAL A 42 -2.98 6.70 13.78
C VAL A 42 -4.40 6.77 13.21
N VAL A 43 -5.40 6.41 14.01
CA VAL A 43 -6.81 6.47 13.60
C VAL A 43 -7.24 7.91 13.36
N ASP A 44 -6.89 8.83 14.25
CA ASP A 44 -7.18 10.25 14.09
C ASP A 44 -6.47 10.83 12.86
N ASP A 45 -5.21 10.48 12.62
CA ASP A 45 -4.47 10.87 11.41
C ASP A 45 -5.10 10.31 10.13
N LEU A 46 -5.58 9.07 10.16
CA LEU A 46 -6.33 8.43 9.06
C LEU A 46 -7.62 9.19 8.76
N LEU A 47 -8.39 9.54 9.80
CA LEU A 47 -9.66 10.25 9.67
C LEU A 47 -9.46 11.69 9.20
N ALA A 48 -8.46 12.38 9.74
CA ALA A 48 -8.07 13.71 9.27
C ALA A 48 -7.66 13.66 7.79
N SER A 49 -6.94 12.61 7.37
CA SER A 49 -6.57 12.41 5.96
C SER A 49 -7.79 12.13 5.07
N LEU A 50 -8.77 11.36 5.56
CA LEU A 50 -10.05 11.13 4.88
C LEU A 50 -10.84 12.41 4.67
N ASP A 51 -10.92 13.26 5.70
CA ASP A 51 -11.63 14.53 5.61
C ASP A 51 -10.93 15.49 4.65
N GLN A 52 -9.60 15.56 4.67
CA GLN A 52 -8.82 16.31 3.67
C GLN A 52 -9.07 15.84 2.23
N ILE A 53 -9.19 14.52 2.02
CA ILE A 53 -9.51 13.93 0.71
C ILE A 53 -10.93 14.31 0.27
N ARG A 54 -11.90 14.23 1.18
CA ARG A 54 -13.30 14.59 0.92
C ARG A 54 -13.44 16.08 0.60
N ASP A 55 -12.70 16.95 1.27
CA ASP A 55 -12.71 18.39 0.99
C ASP A 55 -12.04 18.70 -0.37
N ALA A 56 -10.96 17.98 -0.69
CA ALA A 56 -10.28 18.12 -1.98
C ALA A 56 -11.13 17.61 -3.16
N ALA A 57 -12.03 16.63 -2.93
CA ALA A 57 -12.94 16.06 -3.93
C ALA A 57 -13.86 17.08 -4.61
N ALA A 58 -14.08 18.25 -3.99
CA ALA A 58 -14.80 19.36 -4.62
C ALA A 58 -14.12 19.84 -5.92
N ARG A 59 -12.82 19.55 -6.09
CA ARG A 59 -12.04 19.82 -7.31
C ARG A 59 -12.17 18.62 -8.25
N ARG A 60 -12.89 18.78 -9.36
CA ARG A 60 -13.22 17.74 -10.35
C ARG A 60 -12.03 17.28 -11.20
N GLU A 61 -10.95 16.85 -10.57
CA GLU A 61 -9.83 16.25 -11.28
C GLU A 61 -10.16 14.78 -11.59
N ARG A 62 -10.08 14.40 -12.86
CA ARG A 62 -10.28 13.00 -13.27
C ARG A 62 -8.96 12.26 -13.13
N PRO A 63 -8.85 11.28 -12.21
CA PRO A 63 -7.64 10.48 -12.11
C PRO A 63 -7.47 9.63 -13.37
N THR A 64 -6.23 9.39 -13.75
CA THR A 64 -5.84 8.40 -14.77
C THR A 64 -4.84 7.44 -14.16
N LEU A 65 -4.94 6.16 -14.52
CA LEU A 65 -3.89 5.20 -14.20
C LEU A 65 -2.64 5.62 -14.96
N LEU A 66 -1.54 5.84 -14.24
CA LEU A 66 -0.24 5.95 -14.88
C LEU A 66 0.17 4.51 -15.20
N THR A 67 0.27 4.20 -16.48
CA THR A 67 0.84 2.94 -16.92
C THR A 67 2.32 2.98 -16.59
N ALA A 68 2.75 2.10 -15.69
CA ALA A 68 4.15 1.75 -15.59
C ALA A 68 4.64 1.32 -16.97
N GLY A 69 5.86 1.72 -17.33
CA GLY A 69 6.50 1.30 -18.58
C GLY A 69 6.74 -0.20 -18.62
N GLU A 70 7.61 -0.64 -19.52
CA GLU A 70 8.13 -2.01 -19.46
C GLU A 70 8.63 -2.32 -18.03
N PRO A 71 8.37 -3.53 -17.50
CA PRO A 71 8.70 -3.87 -16.12
C PRO A 71 10.17 -3.56 -15.84
N GLU A 72 10.44 -2.81 -14.76
CA GLU A 72 11.81 -2.45 -14.39
C GLU A 72 12.66 -3.72 -14.18
N GLU A 73 13.95 -3.62 -14.48
CA GLU A 73 14.92 -4.69 -14.29
C GLU A 73 15.00 -5.02 -12.78
N GLY A 74 14.40 -6.14 -12.37
CA GLY A 74 14.20 -6.48 -10.94
C GLY A 74 12.74 -6.57 -10.49
N ALA A 75 11.76 -6.37 -11.37
CA ALA A 75 10.35 -6.60 -11.05
C ALA A 75 10.11 -8.07 -10.64
N PHE A 76 9.76 -8.31 -9.37
CA PHE A 76 9.48 -9.67 -8.89
C PHE A 76 8.09 -10.16 -9.33
N PHE A 77 7.16 -9.23 -9.51
CA PHE A 77 5.79 -9.50 -9.91
C PHE A 77 5.65 -9.26 -11.41
N TYR A 78 4.76 -10.02 -12.06
CA TYR A 78 4.38 -9.81 -13.46
C TYR A 78 2.90 -10.15 -13.62
N PRO A 79 2.16 -9.47 -14.52
CA PRO A 79 0.75 -9.76 -14.77
C PRO A 79 0.53 -11.22 -15.19
N ALA A 80 -0.62 -11.77 -14.79
CA ALA A 80 -1.06 -13.15 -15.03
C ALA A 80 -0.18 -14.25 -14.38
N ARG A 81 0.73 -13.89 -13.46
CA ARG A 81 1.45 -14.86 -12.64
C ARG A 81 0.58 -15.30 -11.46
N GLU A 82 0.45 -16.61 -11.28
CA GLU A 82 -0.07 -17.18 -10.05
C GLU A 82 1.01 -17.14 -8.97
N LEU A 83 0.65 -16.56 -7.82
CA LEU A 83 1.45 -16.47 -6.62
C LEU A 83 0.94 -17.49 -5.61
N PHE A 84 1.79 -18.42 -5.20
CA PHE A 84 1.41 -19.48 -4.27
C PHE A 84 1.86 -19.16 -2.85
N VAL A 85 0.94 -19.14 -1.89
CA VAL A 85 1.25 -18.86 -0.48
C VAL A 85 1.46 -20.16 0.28
N GLN A 86 2.71 -20.46 0.59
CA GLN A 86 3.09 -21.58 1.43
C GLN A 86 2.65 -21.34 2.87
N GLY A 87 2.04 -22.34 3.49
CA GLY A 87 1.62 -22.31 4.90
C GLY A 87 0.19 -21.83 5.15
N ALA A 88 -0.45 -21.16 4.18
CA ALA A 88 -1.85 -20.71 4.28
C ALA A 88 -2.81 -21.42 3.31
N GLY A 89 -2.29 -22.13 2.30
CA GLY A 89 -3.10 -22.85 1.32
C GLY A 89 -3.87 -21.95 0.34
N CYS A 90 -3.53 -20.66 0.27
CA CYS A 90 -4.12 -19.71 -0.67
C CYS A 90 -3.15 -19.39 -1.83
N SER A 91 -3.71 -18.81 -2.90
CA SER A 91 -2.94 -18.28 -4.02
C SER A 91 -3.58 -17.01 -4.54
N PHE A 92 -2.80 -16.21 -5.25
CA PHE A 92 -3.25 -14.97 -5.88
C PHE A 92 -2.93 -14.98 -7.37
N THR A 93 -3.77 -14.34 -8.18
CA THR A 93 -3.42 -14.01 -9.57
C THR A 93 -3.06 -12.54 -9.63
N CYS A 94 -1.82 -12.23 -10.00
CA CYS A 94 -1.38 -10.85 -10.21
C CYS A 94 -2.07 -10.28 -11.47
N LEU A 95 -2.75 -9.14 -11.32
CA LEU A 95 -3.48 -8.47 -12.40
C LEU A 95 -2.67 -7.31 -12.99
N ALA A 96 -1.94 -6.59 -12.13
CA ALA A 96 -1.07 -5.50 -12.52
C ALA A 96 0.12 -5.40 -11.58
N THR A 97 1.22 -4.89 -12.13
CA THR A 97 2.40 -4.45 -11.37
C THR A 97 2.50 -2.95 -11.44
N GLU A 98 2.95 -2.33 -10.35
CA GLU A 98 3.18 -0.89 -10.25
C GLU A 98 1.96 -0.03 -10.61
N VAL A 99 0.98 0.00 -9.70
CA VAL A 99 -0.21 0.82 -9.87
C VAL A 99 0.02 2.21 -9.25
N SER A 100 -0.17 3.23 -10.09
CA SER A 100 -0.02 4.65 -9.72
C SER A 100 -1.11 5.50 -10.34
N PHE A 101 -1.48 6.60 -9.70
CA PHE A 101 -2.52 7.52 -10.17
C PHE A 101 -1.94 8.89 -10.51
N GLY A 102 -2.33 9.42 -11.67
CA GLY A 102 -2.01 10.78 -12.11
C GLY A 102 -3.27 11.60 -12.38
N VAL A 103 -3.09 12.89 -12.67
CA VAL A 103 -4.18 13.80 -13.03
C VAL A 103 -4.22 13.98 -14.55
N ALA A 104 -5.35 13.67 -15.17
CA ALA A 104 -5.54 13.87 -16.60
C ALA A 104 -5.45 15.37 -16.96
N GLY A 105 -4.49 15.74 -17.81
CA GLY A 105 -4.38 17.10 -18.37
C GLY A 105 -3.11 17.88 -18.03
N ARG A 106 -2.26 17.39 -17.11
CA ARG A 106 -0.84 17.77 -17.10
C ARG A 106 -0.15 16.89 -18.13
N GLY A 107 -0.19 17.32 -19.38
CA GLY A 107 0.55 16.68 -20.46
C GLY A 107 2.00 16.45 -20.03
N ALA A 108 2.57 15.34 -20.48
CA ALA A 108 4.00 15.09 -20.43
C ALA A 108 4.73 16.27 -21.10
N SER A 109 5.01 17.34 -20.37
CA SER A 109 6.04 18.27 -20.76
C SER A 109 7.36 17.56 -20.47
N ALA A 110 8.12 17.35 -21.52
CA ALA A 110 9.42 16.69 -21.50
C ALA A 110 10.51 17.50 -20.76
N ASP A 111 10.13 18.39 -19.83
CA ASP A 111 11.00 19.35 -19.14
C ASP A 111 11.03 19.18 -17.61
N ALA A 112 10.34 18.17 -17.05
CA ALA A 112 10.41 17.85 -15.62
C ALA A 112 11.60 16.91 -15.30
N GLY A 113 12.79 17.26 -15.79
CA GLY A 113 14.03 16.52 -15.55
C GLY A 113 14.65 16.86 -14.20
N ASP A 114 13.99 16.46 -13.10
CA ASP A 114 14.64 16.07 -11.82
C ASP A 114 13.61 15.78 -10.72
N THR A 115 12.46 16.47 -10.71
CA THR A 115 11.40 16.25 -9.71
C THR A 115 10.50 15.05 -10.03
N ALA A 116 10.45 14.61 -11.30
CA ALA A 116 9.68 13.44 -11.71
C ALA A 116 10.24 12.11 -11.19
N ALA A 117 11.52 12.06 -10.78
CA ALA A 117 12.14 10.85 -10.26
C ALA A 117 11.61 10.47 -8.86
N GLN A 118 11.19 11.45 -8.05
CA GLN A 118 10.55 11.18 -6.75
C GLN A 118 9.06 10.79 -6.88
N THR A 119 8.43 11.08 -8.02
CA THR A 119 7.00 10.82 -8.28
C THR A 119 6.74 9.51 -9.03
N ARG A 120 7.78 8.72 -9.36
CA ARG A 120 7.65 7.47 -10.13
C ARG A 120 7.61 6.20 -9.30
N ARG A 121 7.85 6.25 -7.98
CA ARG A 121 7.68 5.07 -7.14
C ARG A 121 6.19 4.77 -7.01
N SER A 122 5.79 3.57 -7.44
CA SER A 122 4.39 3.18 -7.48
C SER A 122 3.69 3.34 -6.13
N GLU A 123 2.41 3.71 -6.12
CA GLU A 123 1.65 3.76 -4.86
C GLU A 123 1.37 2.34 -4.36
N ILE A 124 1.13 1.41 -5.28
CA ILE A 124 0.87 -0.01 -5.03
C ILE A 124 1.83 -0.83 -5.89
N ASP A 125 2.60 -1.75 -5.28
CA ASP A 125 3.61 -2.52 -6.01
C ASP A 125 2.98 -3.60 -6.90
N TYR A 126 1.85 -4.17 -6.48
CA TYR A 126 1.03 -5.02 -7.33
C TYR A 126 -0.44 -5.02 -6.92
N ALA A 127 -1.31 -5.26 -7.88
CA ALA A 127 -2.72 -5.55 -7.64
C ALA A 127 -2.98 -7.00 -8.05
N ALA A 128 -3.71 -7.73 -7.21
CA ALA A 128 -3.99 -9.14 -7.42
C ALA A 128 -5.39 -9.51 -6.96
N VAL A 129 -5.78 -10.75 -7.22
CA VAL A 129 -7.05 -11.33 -6.74
C VAL A 129 -6.79 -12.69 -6.14
N THR A 130 -7.44 -13.04 -5.03
CA THR A 130 -7.33 -14.40 -4.46
C THR A 130 -7.94 -15.43 -5.40
N CYS A 131 -7.33 -16.62 -5.49
CA CYS A 131 -7.82 -17.73 -6.31
C CYS A 131 -8.84 -18.61 -5.55
N GLU A 132 -9.61 -18.01 -4.66
CA GLU A 132 -10.62 -18.70 -3.85
C GLU A 132 -11.97 -18.77 -4.56
N SER A 133 -12.90 -19.57 -4.03
CA SER A 133 -14.28 -19.64 -4.58
C SER A 133 -15.00 -18.30 -4.55
N ARG A 134 -14.58 -17.41 -3.64
CA ARG A 134 -14.97 -16.00 -3.60
C ARG A 134 -13.70 -15.15 -3.69
N PRO A 135 -13.36 -14.62 -4.88
CA PRO A 135 -12.16 -13.82 -5.06
C PRO A 135 -12.24 -12.52 -4.27
N PHE A 136 -11.18 -12.20 -3.54
CA PHE A 136 -10.98 -10.92 -2.88
C PHE A 136 -9.88 -10.13 -3.58
N PRO A 137 -10.05 -8.82 -3.78
CA PRO A 137 -8.99 -7.99 -4.33
C PRO A 137 -7.87 -7.79 -3.31
N VAL A 138 -6.63 -7.76 -3.79
CA VAL A 138 -5.42 -7.67 -2.98
C VAL A 138 -4.58 -6.50 -3.47
N LEU A 139 -4.17 -5.63 -2.54
CA LEU A 139 -3.20 -4.56 -2.78
C LEU A 139 -1.88 -4.95 -2.14
N GLY A 140 -0.85 -5.04 -2.97
CA GLY A 140 0.47 -5.52 -2.61
C GLY A 140 1.47 -4.39 -2.35
N PHE A 141 2.18 -4.51 -1.24
CA PHE A 141 3.22 -3.59 -0.81
C PHE A 141 4.49 -4.38 -0.48
N ALA A 142 5.47 -4.32 -1.36
CA ALA A 142 6.73 -5.04 -1.22
C ALA A 142 7.81 -4.16 -0.58
N GLN A 143 8.67 -4.78 0.22
CA GLN A 143 9.92 -4.20 0.69
C GLN A 143 10.75 -3.75 -0.52
N ARG A 144 11.20 -2.50 -0.50
CA ARG A 144 11.97 -1.86 -1.59
C ARG A 144 13.44 -1.73 -1.28
N GLU A 145 13.77 -1.60 0.00
CA GLU A 145 15.11 -1.32 0.49
C GLU A 145 15.38 -2.27 1.66
N ASP A 146 16.65 -2.66 1.87
CA ASP A 146 17.03 -3.58 2.94
C ASP A 146 16.49 -3.10 4.30
N ALA A 147 16.61 -1.79 4.59
CA ALA A 147 16.19 -1.22 5.86
C ALA A 147 14.66 -1.16 6.10
N GLU A 148 13.84 -1.40 5.07
CA GLU A 148 12.38 -1.30 5.19
C GLU A 148 11.79 -2.54 5.89
N SER A 149 10.98 -2.32 6.93
CA SER A 149 10.37 -3.37 7.74
C SER A 149 8.85 -3.46 7.54
N ALA A 150 8.18 -4.38 8.22
CA ALA A 150 6.71 -4.51 8.16
C ALA A 150 5.98 -3.24 8.61
N TYR A 151 6.57 -2.48 9.54
CA TYR A 151 5.97 -1.30 10.14
C TYR A 151 5.74 -0.14 9.14
N PRO A 152 6.78 0.39 8.45
CA PRO A 152 6.56 1.41 7.41
C PRO A 152 5.73 0.88 6.23
N LEU A 153 5.82 -0.42 5.90
CA LEU A 153 4.95 -1.03 4.88
C LEU A 153 3.48 -1.00 5.29
N LEU A 154 3.15 -1.27 6.56
CA LEU A 154 1.81 -1.17 7.11
C LEU A 154 1.25 0.25 6.97
N LEU A 155 2.04 1.26 7.34
CA LEU A 155 1.66 2.67 7.21
C LEU A 155 1.47 3.08 5.74
N ARG A 156 2.35 2.60 4.84
CA ARG A 156 2.22 2.82 3.40
C ARG A 156 0.93 2.20 2.85
N ALA A 157 0.62 0.98 3.27
CA ALA A 157 -0.59 0.27 2.86
C ALA A 157 -1.86 1.00 3.31
N LEU A 158 -1.92 1.43 4.57
CA LEU A 158 -3.02 2.22 5.13
C LEU A 158 -3.19 3.57 4.43
N THR A 159 -2.08 4.28 4.21
CA THR A 159 -2.08 5.55 3.48
C THR A 159 -2.65 5.39 2.09
N THR A 160 -2.18 4.37 1.37
CA THR A 160 -2.61 4.10 -0.01
C THR A 160 -4.08 3.70 -0.05
N LEU A 161 -4.54 2.88 0.89
CA LEU A 161 -5.95 2.49 1.00
C LEU A 161 -6.85 3.71 1.20
N ILE A 162 -6.47 4.65 2.06
CA ILE A 162 -7.21 5.90 2.24
C ILE A 162 -7.15 6.78 0.99
N GLU A 163 -6.01 6.86 0.32
CA GLU A 163 -5.90 7.63 -0.92
C GLU A 163 -6.80 7.07 -2.03
N LEU A 164 -7.08 5.76 -2.05
CA LEU A 164 -8.04 5.16 -2.99
C LEU A 164 -9.48 5.62 -2.76
N THR A 165 -9.82 6.13 -1.57
CA THR A 165 -11.15 6.70 -1.31
C THR A 165 -11.35 8.07 -1.96
N ARG A 166 -10.32 8.64 -2.59
CA ARG A 166 -10.49 9.81 -3.45
C ARG A 166 -11.51 9.48 -4.55
N PRO A 167 -12.36 10.46 -4.95
CA PRO A 167 -13.36 10.22 -5.98
C PRO A 167 -12.77 9.57 -7.21
N LEU A 168 -13.48 8.59 -7.76
CA LEU A 168 -13.16 7.93 -9.04
C LEU A 168 -11.87 7.09 -9.05
N ARG A 169 -11.02 7.11 -8.02
CA ARG A 169 -9.82 6.25 -7.99
C ARG A 169 -10.20 4.77 -7.94
N PHE A 170 -11.20 4.40 -7.14
CA PHE A 170 -11.77 3.05 -7.18
C PHE A 170 -12.33 2.69 -8.55
N GLU A 171 -13.04 3.60 -9.22
CA GLU A 171 -13.62 3.32 -10.54
C GLU A 171 -12.55 3.11 -11.61
N VAL A 172 -11.49 3.92 -11.58
CA VAL A 172 -10.33 3.76 -12.48
C VAL A 172 -9.60 2.46 -12.19
N LEU A 173 -9.35 2.16 -10.91
CA LEU A 173 -8.72 0.90 -10.51
C LEU A 173 -9.57 -0.31 -10.93
N ASP A 174 -10.88 -0.24 -10.72
CA ASP A 174 -11.80 -1.31 -11.10
C ASP A 174 -11.84 -1.50 -12.62
N ARG A 175 -11.96 -0.42 -13.39
CA ARG A 175 -12.07 -0.50 -14.84
C ARG A 175 -10.77 -0.99 -15.50
N GLU A 176 -9.64 -0.43 -15.10
CA GLU A 176 -8.36 -0.63 -15.79
C GLU A 176 -7.61 -1.88 -15.30
N VAL A 177 -7.72 -2.21 -14.01
CA VAL A 177 -6.95 -3.31 -13.39
C VAL A 177 -7.84 -4.51 -13.10
N TYR A 178 -8.91 -4.32 -12.34
CA TYR A 178 -9.77 -5.42 -11.88
C TYR A 178 -10.87 -5.81 -12.88
N ARG A 179 -11.03 -5.04 -13.97
CA ARG A 179 -12.01 -5.26 -15.04
C ARG A 179 -13.45 -5.48 -14.55
N GLY A 180 -13.87 -4.76 -13.52
CA GLY A 180 -15.23 -4.85 -12.96
C GLY A 180 -15.39 -5.85 -11.80
N LEU A 181 -14.31 -6.47 -11.32
CA LEU A 181 -14.37 -7.45 -10.22
C LEU A 181 -14.58 -6.82 -8.84
N LEU A 182 -14.32 -5.52 -8.65
CA LEU A 182 -14.39 -4.87 -7.34
C LEU A 182 -15.83 -4.69 -6.83
N GLY A 183 -16.79 -4.53 -7.74
CA GLY A 183 -18.18 -4.25 -7.37
C GLY A 183 -18.37 -2.89 -6.69
N PRO A 184 -19.57 -2.63 -6.13
CA PRO A 184 -19.95 -1.29 -5.63
C PRO A 184 -19.36 -0.94 -4.26
N ALA A 185 -18.89 -1.92 -3.49
CA ALA A 185 -18.34 -1.74 -2.16
C ALA A 185 -17.09 -2.63 -1.99
N PRO A 186 -15.97 -2.26 -2.61
CA PRO A 186 -14.79 -3.10 -2.60
C PRO A 186 -14.16 -3.18 -1.22
N VAL A 187 -13.68 -4.36 -0.87
CA VAL A 187 -12.96 -4.63 0.37
C VAL A 187 -11.66 -5.33 0.02
N PHE A 188 -10.53 -4.80 0.47
CA PHE A 188 -9.20 -5.24 0.05
C PHE A 188 -8.45 -5.97 1.15
N ASP A 189 -7.74 -7.03 0.76
CA ASP A 189 -6.61 -7.52 1.54
C ASP A 189 -5.38 -6.64 1.24
N LEU A 190 -4.69 -6.21 2.29
CA LEU A 190 -3.43 -5.48 2.18
C LEU A 190 -2.27 -6.44 2.42
N ALA A 191 -1.55 -6.80 1.36
CA ALA A 191 -0.44 -7.74 1.43
C ALA A 191 0.89 -7.00 1.62
N LEU A 192 1.55 -7.21 2.76
CA LEU A 192 2.88 -6.70 3.07
C LEU A 192 3.91 -7.80 2.74
N VAL A 193 4.80 -7.57 1.77
CA VAL A 193 5.75 -8.58 1.30
C VAL A 193 7.17 -8.19 1.68
N LEU A 194 7.75 -8.91 2.64
CA LEU A 194 9.13 -8.73 3.08
C LEU A 194 10.09 -9.63 2.31
N TRP A 195 11.36 -9.26 2.25
CA TRP A 195 12.42 -10.15 1.77
C TRP A 195 12.71 -11.22 2.81
N ASP A 196 12.88 -12.47 2.36
CA ASP A 196 13.29 -13.59 3.18
C ASP A 196 14.82 -13.67 3.20
N ASP A 197 15.44 -12.81 4.01
CA ASP A 197 16.89 -12.84 4.29
C ASP A 197 17.14 -13.51 5.63
N ASP A 198 17.76 -14.70 5.61
CA ASP A 198 17.95 -15.54 6.80
C ASP A 198 18.78 -14.86 7.91
N GLU A 199 19.74 -14.00 7.57
CA GLU A 199 20.63 -13.34 8.56
C GLU A 199 19.97 -12.11 9.21
N GLU A 200 19.25 -11.28 8.45
CA GLU A 200 18.59 -10.07 8.97
C GLU A 200 17.18 -10.35 9.51
N ALA A 201 16.59 -11.50 9.15
CA ALA A 201 15.27 -11.92 9.60
C ALA A 201 15.16 -12.01 11.12
N GLU A 202 16.24 -12.37 11.83
CA GLU A 202 16.23 -12.46 13.29
C GLU A 202 16.11 -11.08 13.94
N LEU A 203 16.83 -10.07 13.42
CA LEU A 203 16.79 -8.70 13.93
C LEU A 203 15.45 -8.02 13.67
N ARG A 204 14.80 -8.30 12.53
CA ARG A 204 13.50 -7.72 12.17
C ARG A 204 12.32 -8.44 12.78
N ARG A 205 12.50 -9.64 13.32
CA ARG A 205 11.40 -10.47 13.85
C ARG A 205 10.59 -9.76 14.95
N PRO A 206 11.20 -9.13 15.97
CA PRO A 206 10.44 -8.41 16.99
C PRO A 206 9.58 -7.30 16.39
N LEU A 207 10.12 -6.50 15.47
CA LEU A 207 9.36 -5.45 14.80
C LEU A 207 8.24 -6.02 13.92
N CYS A 208 8.45 -7.18 13.28
CA CYS A 208 7.40 -7.85 12.50
C CYS A 208 6.23 -8.33 13.39
N GLU A 209 6.54 -8.82 14.60
CA GLU A 209 5.53 -9.22 15.59
C GLU A 209 4.80 -7.98 16.16
N LEU A 210 5.52 -6.91 16.50
CA LEU A 210 4.90 -5.64 16.92
C LEU A 210 4.03 -5.03 15.83
N SER A 211 4.46 -5.11 14.56
CA SER A 211 3.68 -4.62 13.41
C SER A 211 2.40 -5.42 13.23
N ARG A 212 2.42 -6.73 13.50
CA ARG A 212 1.20 -7.57 13.51
C ARG A 212 0.23 -7.11 14.58
N ASP A 213 0.72 -6.92 15.80
CA ASP A 213 -0.11 -6.49 16.92
C ASP A 213 -0.72 -5.11 16.63
N LEU A 214 0.07 -4.20 16.04
CA LEU A 214 -0.40 -2.88 15.64
C LEU A 214 -1.46 -2.99 14.55
N ALA A 215 -1.24 -3.82 13.52
CA ALA A 215 -2.22 -4.06 12.46
C ALA A 215 -3.54 -4.61 13.02
N GLU A 216 -3.49 -5.54 13.98
CA GLU A 216 -4.67 -6.11 14.64
C GLU A 216 -5.44 -5.05 15.44
N VAL A 217 -4.73 -4.24 16.24
CA VAL A 217 -5.33 -3.16 17.03
C VAL A 217 -5.95 -2.09 16.11
N LEU A 218 -5.22 -1.65 15.09
CA LEU A 218 -5.70 -0.66 14.12
C LEU A 218 -6.93 -1.18 13.36
N LYS A 219 -6.91 -2.43 12.89
CA LYS A 219 -8.06 -3.02 12.21
C LYS A 219 -9.32 -2.98 13.09
N ARG A 220 -9.20 -3.43 14.35
CA ARG A 220 -10.32 -3.41 15.30
C ARG A 220 -10.83 -1.98 15.53
N ALA A 221 -9.93 -1.02 15.69
CA ALA A 221 -10.29 0.38 15.87
C ALA A 221 -11.00 0.96 14.63
N LEU A 222 -10.49 0.69 13.43
CA LEU A 222 -11.07 1.16 12.17
C LEU A 222 -12.44 0.54 11.88
N VAL A 223 -12.62 -0.74 12.18
CA VAL A 223 -13.93 -1.41 12.07
C VAL A 223 -14.95 -0.81 13.04
N ALA A 224 -14.51 -0.35 14.22
CA ALA A 224 -15.37 0.29 15.21
C ALA A 224 -15.70 1.76 14.89
N GLU A 225 -14.94 2.42 14.00
CA GLU A 225 -15.10 3.83 13.66
C GLU A 225 -16.11 4.03 12.51
N PRO A 226 -17.29 4.62 12.76
CA PRO A 226 -18.34 4.75 11.74
C PRO A 226 -17.97 5.62 10.54
N ARG A 227 -17.01 6.55 10.70
CA ARG A 227 -16.57 7.44 9.61
C ARG A 227 -15.62 6.75 8.64
N PHE A 228 -14.98 5.66 9.06
CA PHE A 228 -14.05 4.90 8.23
C PHE A 228 -14.85 4.03 7.24
N PRO A 229 -14.58 4.13 5.93
CA PRO A 229 -15.27 3.31 4.96
C PRO A 229 -14.88 1.84 5.12
N PRO A 230 -15.81 0.87 4.98
CA PRO A 230 -15.54 -0.55 5.21
C PRO A 230 -14.81 -1.19 4.01
N ILE A 231 -13.63 -0.68 3.68
CA ILE A 231 -12.82 -1.05 2.49
C ILE A 231 -11.61 -1.93 2.83
N LEU A 232 -11.35 -2.18 4.12
CA LEU A 232 -10.27 -3.03 4.61
C LEU A 232 -10.84 -4.39 5.01
N ASN A 233 -10.30 -5.48 4.44
CA ASN A 233 -10.66 -6.84 4.81
C ASN A 233 -9.64 -7.41 5.80
N ASP A 234 -8.40 -7.65 5.37
CA ASP A 234 -7.33 -8.16 6.21
C ASP A 234 -5.97 -7.50 5.90
N PHE A 235 -5.07 -7.53 6.88
CA PHE A 235 -3.64 -7.37 6.62
C PHE A 235 -3.00 -8.74 6.50
N VAL A 236 -2.16 -8.95 5.49
CA VAL A 236 -1.48 -10.22 5.24
C VAL A 236 0.02 -9.98 5.12
N CYS A 237 0.82 -10.54 6.01
CA CYS A 237 2.28 -10.47 5.90
C CYS A 237 2.84 -11.74 5.28
N LEU A 238 3.64 -11.52 4.25
CA LEU A 238 4.24 -12.54 3.41
C LEU A 238 5.75 -12.30 3.32
N ARG A 239 6.50 -13.36 3.00
CA ARG A 239 7.90 -13.24 2.61
C ARG A 239 8.16 -13.76 1.22
N MET A 240 9.12 -13.15 0.54
CA MET A 240 9.60 -13.59 -0.76
C MET A 240 11.13 -13.74 -0.76
N ASN A 241 11.62 -14.78 -1.40
CA ASN A 241 13.05 -14.90 -1.65
C ASN A 241 13.43 -13.95 -2.82
N GLN A 242 14.11 -12.86 -2.51
CA GLN A 242 14.48 -11.84 -3.50
C GLN A 242 15.50 -12.38 -4.53
N LYS A 243 16.42 -13.26 -4.10
CA LYS A 243 17.48 -13.79 -4.98
C LYS A 243 16.96 -14.77 -6.03
N ARG A 244 15.84 -15.44 -5.74
CA ARG A 244 15.27 -16.48 -6.62
C ARG A 244 13.75 -16.54 -6.51
N PHE A 245 13.08 -15.48 -6.94
CA PHE A 245 11.61 -15.45 -6.87
C PHE A 245 10.94 -16.33 -7.93
N ASP A 246 10.48 -17.50 -7.53
CA ASP A 246 9.79 -18.48 -8.38
C ASP A 246 8.26 -18.35 -8.34
N GLY A 247 7.73 -17.31 -7.69
CA GLY A 247 6.29 -17.08 -7.56
C GLY A 247 5.70 -17.64 -6.26
N ARG A 248 6.56 -18.14 -5.36
CA ARG A 248 6.16 -18.59 -4.04
C ARG A 248 6.38 -17.50 -3.00
N LEU A 249 5.35 -17.32 -2.20
CA LEU A 249 5.36 -16.45 -1.03
C LEU A 249 5.22 -17.33 0.21
N ARG A 250 5.93 -17.00 1.28
CA ARG A 250 5.81 -17.68 2.56
C ARG A 250 4.88 -16.89 3.46
N PHE A 251 3.88 -17.55 4.03
CA PHE A 251 2.99 -16.94 5.00
C PHE A 251 3.73 -16.61 6.31
N VAL A 252 3.44 -15.44 6.88
CA VAL A 252 3.92 -15.05 8.22
C VAL A 252 2.74 -14.88 9.18
N TRP A 253 1.83 -13.96 8.88
CA TRP A 253 0.63 -13.70 9.68
C TRP A 253 -0.49 -13.07 8.84
N ARG A 254 -1.72 -13.14 9.34
CA ARG A 254 -2.92 -12.47 8.81
C ARG A 254 -3.75 -11.97 9.99
N VAL A 255 -4.20 -10.71 9.93
CA VAL A 255 -5.00 -10.07 11.00
C VAL A 255 -6.13 -9.22 10.48
#